data_AF-A0A0T0M3F9-F1
#
_entry.id   AF-A0A0T0M3F9-F1
#
_cell.length_a   1.000
_cell.length_b   1.000
_cell.length_c   1.000
_cell.angle_alpha   90.00
_cell.angle_beta   90.00
_cell.angle_gamma   90.00
#
_symmetry.space_group_name_H-M   'P 1'
#
loop_
_entity.id
_entity.type
_entity.pdbx_description
1 polymer ?
#
loop_
_entity_poly.entity_id
_entity_poly.type
_entity_poly.pdbx_seq_one_letter_code
_entity_poly.pdbx_strand_id
1 'polypeptide(L)' 'MKLYLDIDGVLLTAKQTKAAENAEELIIFAVKNFDCYWLTTHCKENEPQAINYLKNYFPNNIIDALRKVKQQIGPH' A
#
# COMPACT_ATOMS: atom_id res chain seq x y z
N MET A 1 0.46 -4.99 16.41
CA MET A 1 -0.18 -6.05 15.61
C MET A 1 0.20 -5.83 14.16
N LYS A 2 0.49 -6.88 13.39
CA LYS A 2 0.90 -6.76 11.98
C LYS A 2 -0.34 -6.68 11.08
N LEU A 3 -0.33 -5.77 10.12
CA LEU A 3 -1.37 -5.66 9.10
C LEU A 3 -0.73 -5.79 7.71
N TYR A 4 -1.30 -6.63 6.87
CA TYR A 4 -0.81 -6.87 5.51
C TYR A 4 -1.73 -6.16 4.53
N LEU A 5 -1.17 -5.24 3.74
CA LEU A 5 -1.88 -4.43 2.76
C LEU A 5 -1.61 -4.96 1.35
N ASP A 6 -2.68 -5.34 0.67
CA ASP A 6 -2.66 -5.57 -0.77
C ASP A 6 -3.10 -4.30 -1.52
N ILE A 7 -2.82 -4.24 -2.81
CA ILE A 7 -3.14 -3.10 -3.67
C ILE A 7 -4.40 -3.39 -4.49
N ASP A 8 -4.43 -4.51 -5.19
CA ASP A 8 -5.46 -4.80 -6.18
C ASP A 8 -6.77 -5.24 -5.50
N GLY A 9 -7.84 -4.48 -5.71
CA GLY A 9 -9.13 -4.75 -5.06
C GLY A 9 -9.20 -4.34 -3.59
N VAL A 10 -8.13 -3.77 -3.02
CA VAL A 10 -8.07 -3.26 -1.64
C VAL A 10 -7.84 -1.75 -1.62
N LEU A 11 -6.66 -1.30 -2.05
CA LEU A 11 -6.35 0.14 -2.15
C LEU A 11 -6.83 0.72 -3.47
N LEU A 12 -6.81 -0.07 -4.54
CA LEU A 12 -7.38 0.26 -5.83
C LEU A 12 -8.63 -0.59 -6.08
N THR A 13 -9.53 -0.08 -6.91
CA THR A 13 -10.64 -0.90 -7.41
C THR A 13 -10.13 -2.17 -8.12
N ALA A 14 -10.94 -3.22 -8.19
CA ALA A 14 -10.54 -4.48 -8.85
C ALA A 14 -10.12 -4.31 -10.33
N LYS A 15 -10.57 -3.24 -10.99
CA LYS A 15 -10.17 -2.89 -12.36
C LYS A 15 -8.89 -2.03 -12.43
N GLN A 16 -8.30 -1.68 -11.28
CA GLN A 16 -7.09 -0.87 -11.12
C GLN A 16 -7.16 0.50 -11.82
N THR A 17 -8.35 1.06 -12.00
CA THR A 17 -8.52 2.34 -12.72
C THR A 17 -8.47 3.56 -11.80
N LYS A 18 -8.73 3.35 -10.51
CA LYS A 18 -8.80 4.41 -9.48
C LYS A 18 -8.64 3.83 -8.08
N ALA A 19 -8.36 4.70 -7.11
CA ALA A 19 -8.41 4.39 -5.68
C ALA A 19 -9.77 3.81 -5.29
N ALA A 20 -9.76 2.83 -4.38
CA ALA A 20 -10.97 2.31 -3.76
C ALA A 20 -11.60 3.37 -2.85
N GLU A 21 -12.90 3.22 -2.60
CA GLU A 21 -13.62 4.13 -1.71
C GLU A 21 -13.04 4.05 -0.29
N ASN A 22 -12.79 5.20 0.33
CA ASN A 22 -12.17 5.35 1.65
C ASN A 22 -10.76 4.74 1.79
N ALA A 23 -10.05 4.50 0.67
CA ALA A 23 -8.71 3.94 0.70
C ALA A 23 -7.71 4.86 1.44
N GLU A 24 -7.87 6.18 1.33
CA GLU A 24 -7.02 7.15 2.00
C GLU A 24 -7.15 7.08 3.52
N GLU A 25 -8.39 7.06 4.03
CA GLU A 25 -8.71 6.92 5.44
C GLU A 25 -8.22 5.58 5.99
N LEU A 26 -8.40 4.50 5.21
CA LEU A 26 -7.87 3.18 5.54
C LEU A 26 -6.35 3.22 5.68
N ILE A 27 -5.64 3.82 4.73
CA ILE A 27 -4.17 3.94 4.76
C ILE A 27 -3.71 4.71 6.00
N ILE A 28 -4.32 5.87 6.27
CA ILE A 28 -3.95 6.70 7.42
C ILE A 28 -4.20 5.94 8.72
N PHE A 29 -5.36 5.30 8.85
CA PHE A 29 -5.72 4.50 10.01
C PHE A 29 -4.77 3.31 10.19
N ALA A 30 -4.49 2.59 9.11
CA ALA A 30 -3.62 1.42 9.11
C ALA A 30 -2.22 1.78 9.61
N VAL A 31 -1.58 2.75 8.95
CA VAL A 31 -0.21 3.17 9.24
C VAL A 31 -0.06 3.78 10.63
N LYS A 32 -1.12 4.39 11.17
CA LYS A 32 -1.12 4.95 12.53
C LYS A 32 -1.23 3.89 13.63
N ASN A 33 -1.92 2.77 13.36
CA ASN A 33 -2.31 1.82 14.41
C ASN A 33 -1.61 0.45 14.30
N PHE A 34 -0.99 0.13 13.16
CA PHE A 34 -0.40 -1.18 12.89
C PHE A 34 1.01 -1.09 12.32
N ASP A 35 1.76 -2.18 12.49
CA ASP A 35 2.95 -2.43 11.68
C ASP A 35 2.49 -2.96 10.32
N CYS A 36 2.46 -2.08 9.32
CA CYS A 36 1.99 -2.40 7.99
C CYS A 36 3.08 -3.06 7.13
N TYR A 37 2.70 -4.09 6.39
CA TYR A 37 3.54 -4.79 5.42
C TYR A 37 2.82 -4.94 4.08
N TRP A 38 3.57 -4.90 2.98
CA TRP A 38 3.02 -5.18 1.66
C TRP A 38 2.75 -6.67 1.48
N LEU A 39 1.55 -7.00 0.98
CA LEU A 39 1.13 -8.34 0.55
C LEU A 39 0.65 -8.24 -0.91
N THR A 40 1.56 -7.83 -1.79
CA THR A 40 1.21 -7.55 -3.18
C THR A 40 2.29 -8.05 -4.12
N THR A 41 1.89 -8.47 -5.32
CA THR A 41 2.81 -8.90 -6.38
C THR A 41 3.48 -7.72 -7.09
N HIS A 42 2.97 -6.50 -6.89
CA HIS A 42 3.62 -5.25 -7.31
C HIS A 42 4.93 -4.96 -6.53
N CYS A 43 5.28 -5.79 -5.54
CA CYS A 43 6.55 -5.79 -4.83
C CYS A 43 7.53 -6.88 -5.31
N LYS A 44 7.46 -7.31 -6.57
CA LYS A 44 8.52 -8.15 -7.13
C LYS A 44 9.82 -7.36 -7.20
N GLU A 45 10.68 -7.64 -6.22
CA GLU A 45 12.11 -7.31 -6.14
C GLU A 45 12.51 -5.98 -5.49
N ASN A 46 11.67 -4.95 -5.34
CA ASN A 46 12.02 -3.74 -4.54
C ASN A 46 10.81 -2.87 -4.09
N GLU A 47 10.93 -2.23 -2.92
CA GLU A 47 9.95 -1.29 -2.31
C GLU A 47 9.49 -0.13 -3.22
N PRO A 48 10.35 0.45 -4.09
CA PRO A 48 9.96 1.56 -4.94
C PRO A 48 8.86 1.23 -5.95
N GLN A 49 8.64 -0.05 -6.29
CA GLN A 49 7.66 -0.41 -7.32
C GLN A 49 6.22 -0.17 -6.87
N ALA A 50 5.83 -0.63 -5.68
CA ALA A 50 4.50 -0.39 -5.13
C ALA A 50 4.23 1.10 -4.93
N ILE A 51 5.19 1.83 -4.33
CA ILE A 51 5.05 3.27 -4.09
C ILE A 51 4.97 4.04 -5.41
N ASN A 52 5.81 3.71 -6.41
CA ASN A 52 5.76 4.38 -7.72
C ASN A 52 4.46 4.08 -8.46
N TYR A 53 3.93 2.86 -8.34
CA TYR A 53 2.65 2.51 -8.93
C TYR A 53 1.50 3.32 -8.31
N LEU A 54 1.47 3.43 -6.98
CA LEU A 54 0.41 4.11 -6.23
C LEU A 54 0.41 5.64 -6.40
N LYS A 55 1.56 6.25 -6.75
CA LYS A 55 1.64 7.71 -7.05
C LYS A 55 0.69 8.18 -8.14
N ASN A 56 0.27 7.29 -9.04
CA ASN A 56 -0.67 7.64 -10.10
C ASN A 56 -2.12 7.74 -9.60
N TYR A 57 -2.41 7.24 -8.40
CA TYR A 57 -3.78 7.10 -7.88
C TYR A 57 -4.02 7.88 -6.60
N PHE A 58 -2.96 8.24 -5.87
CA PHE A 58 -3.05 8.87 -4.56
C PHE A 58 -2.25 10.17 -4.50
N PRO A 59 -2.70 11.16 -3.70
CA PRO A 59 -1.98 12.40 -3.51
C PRO A 59 -0.71 12.20 -2.65
N ASN A 60 0.23 13.14 -2.75
CA ASN A 60 1.57 13.02 -2.13
C ASN A 60 1.53 12.75 -0.62
N ASN A 61 0.58 13.32 0.13
CA ASN A 61 0.44 13.07 1.56
C ASN A 61 0.11 11.60 1.88
N ILE A 62 -0.67 10.94 1.03
CA ILE A 62 -1.00 9.52 1.18
C ILE A 62 0.19 8.65 0.75
N ILE A 63 0.89 9.05 -0.30
CA ILE A 63 2.15 8.40 -0.71
C ILE A 63 3.18 8.44 0.42
N ASP A 64 3.31 9.57 1.12
CA ASP A 64 4.23 9.70 2.25
C ASP A 64 3.82 8.83 3.45
N ALA A 65 2.52 8.60 3.65
CA ALA A 65 2.04 7.62 4.62
C ALA A 65 2.39 6.18 4.19
N LEU A 66 2.19 5.85 2.91
CA LEU A 66 2.46 4.52 2.35
C LEU A 66 3.95 4.13 2.38
N ARG A 67 4.87 5.11 2.36
CA ARG A 67 6.32 4.85 2.56
C ARG A 67 6.66 4.24 3.93
N LYS A 68 5.73 4.23 4.89
CA LYS A 68 5.91 3.57 6.18
C LYS A 68 5.55 2.08 6.15
N VAL A 69 4.93 1.60 5.06
CA VAL A 69 4.56 0.20 4.86
C VAL A 69 5.80 -0.57 4.42
N LYS A 70 6.16 -1.60 5.21
CA LYS A 70 7.40 -2.36 5.06
C LYS A 70 7.25 -3.44 3.99
N GLN A 71 8.32 -3.80 3.30
CA GLN A 71 8.28 -5.01 2.47
C GLN A 71 8.18 -6.26 3.34
N GLN A 72 7.47 -7.28 2.85
CA GLN A 72 7.59 -8.61 3.40
C GLN A 72 8.94 -9.19 2.95
N ILE A 73 9.94 -9.13 3.83
CA ILE A 73 11.14 -9.95 3.67
C ILE A 73 10.74 -11.37 4.07
N GLY A 74 10.60 -12.27 3.09
CA GLY A 74 10.48 -13.71 3.37
C GLY A 74 11.74 -14.20 4.09
N PRO A 75 11.68 -15.29 4.88
CA PRO A 75 12.89 -15.85 5.47
C PRO A 75 13.86 -16.21 4.33
N HIS A 76 15.10 -15.72 4.46
CA HIS A 76 16.22 -16.03 3.57
C HIS A 76 16.43 -17.54 3.43
#